data_AF-A0A966PN47-F1
#
_entry.id   AF-A0A966PN47-F1
#
_cell.length_a   1.000
_cell.length_b   1.000
_cell.length_c   1.000
_cell.angle_alpha   90.00
_cell.angle_beta   90.00
_cell.angle_gamma   90.00
#
_symmetry.space_group_name_H-M   'P 1'
#
loop_
_entity.id
_entity.type
_entity.pdbx_description
1 polymer ?
#
loop_
_entity_poly.entity_id
_entity_poly.type
_entity_poly.pdbx_seq_one_letter_code
_entity_poly.pdbx_strand_id
1 'polypeptide(L)'
;MPGLLFTGGGDPPVTLPEPTAEQRLVFDRLREAGVGLVFMHHAVASWPAWDGFADLVGGRFHYQPATLRGVHYPDSGYVFDVEHTIDVVDPTHPICEGLGDSFSLTDELYCSPVFEDEVIPLMRTRFPVDDPRRFYSADQAIRGRRNSNEGWTHPAGSNLVAWVKRFGDAPLAYIQFGDGPVTYRDDNFRRVVRNAVLWAASSQARDWARNG
;
A
#
# COMPACT_ATOMS: atom_id res chain seq x y z
N MET A 1 8.57 -8.65 7.95
CA MET A 1 7.14 -8.35 7.68
C MET A 1 6.39 -9.67 7.58
N PRO A 2 5.05 -9.73 7.73
CA PRO A 2 4.32 -10.98 7.55
C PRO A 2 4.61 -11.59 6.17
N GLY A 3 5.00 -12.87 6.13
CA GLY A 3 5.32 -13.55 4.87
C GLY A 3 6.62 -13.14 4.18
N LEU A 4 7.49 -12.34 4.81
CA LEU A 4 8.78 -11.93 4.23
C LEU A 4 9.88 -11.87 5.28
N LEU A 5 10.93 -12.65 5.05
CA LEU A 5 12.12 -12.75 5.91
C LEU A 5 13.38 -12.42 5.12
N PHE A 6 14.16 -11.43 5.57
CA PHE A 6 15.46 -11.12 4.97
C PHE A 6 16.51 -12.15 5.38
N THR A 7 17.33 -12.59 4.42
CA THR A 7 18.37 -13.60 4.68
C THR A 7 19.71 -13.00 5.11
N GLY A 8 19.81 -11.67 5.19
CA GLY A 8 21.03 -10.98 5.65
C GLY A 8 22.19 -11.05 4.65
N GLY A 9 21.89 -11.04 3.34
CA GLY A 9 22.88 -11.11 2.26
C GLY A 9 23.03 -12.49 1.61
N GLY A 10 22.15 -13.43 1.93
CA GLY A 10 22.05 -14.70 1.20
C GLY A 10 21.45 -14.54 -0.20
N ASP A 11 21.50 -15.62 -0.99
CA ASP A 11 20.79 -15.74 -2.26
C ASP A 11 19.86 -16.97 -2.19
N PRO A 12 18.52 -16.79 -2.21
CA PRO A 12 17.81 -15.53 -2.39
C PRO A 12 17.96 -14.54 -1.21
N PRO A 13 17.84 -13.21 -1.45
CA PRO A 13 17.96 -12.17 -0.43
C PRO A 13 16.78 -12.15 0.55
N VAL A 14 15.67 -12.79 0.19
CA VAL A 14 14.51 -13.01 1.05
C VAL A 14 13.98 -14.43 0.92
N THR A 15 13.33 -14.92 1.98
CA THR A 15 12.44 -16.08 1.91
C THR A 15 11.00 -15.61 2.08
N LEU A 16 10.11 -16.22 1.30
CA LEU A 16 8.70 -15.82 1.17
C LEU A 16 7.78 -16.95 1.68
N PRO A 17 7.69 -17.18 2.99
CA PRO A 17 6.81 -18.23 3.52
C PRO A 17 5.34 -17.92 3.22
N GLU A 18 4.61 -18.95 2.81
CA GLU A 18 3.15 -18.93 2.68
C GLU A 18 2.47 -18.73 4.04
N PRO A 19 1.35 -18.01 4.12
CA PRO A 19 0.53 -18.01 5.33
C PRO A 19 -0.06 -19.39 5.57
N THR A 20 -0.08 -19.81 6.83
CA THR A 20 -0.74 -21.05 7.26
C THR A 20 -2.24 -20.99 7.00
N ALA A 21 -2.90 -22.15 6.98
CA ALA A 21 -4.37 -22.22 6.85
C ALA A 21 -5.08 -21.42 7.95
N GLU A 22 -4.56 -21.44 9.18
CA GLU A 22 -5.09 -20.65 10.30
C GLU A 22 -4.95 -19.15 10.08
N GLN A 23 -3.79 -18.70 9.55
CA GLN A 23 -3.57 -17.29 9.23
C GLN A 23 -4.50 -16.81 8.11
N ARG A 24 -4.75 -17.63 7.09
CA ARG A 24 -5.74 -17.32 6.04
C ARG A 24 -7.15 -17.24 6.61
N LEU A 25 -7.52 -18.17 7.48
CA LEU A 25 -8.84 -18.22 8.14
C LEU A 25 -9.11 -16.99 9.02
N VAL A 26 -8.08 -16.35 9.58
CA VAL A 26 -8.26 -15.08 10.31
C VAL A 26 -8.83 -14.01 9.40
N PHE A 27 -8.30 -13.86 8.18
CA PHE A 27 -8.82 -12.88 7.22
C PHE A 27 -10.25 -13.21 6.80
N ASP A 28 -10.60 -14.48 6.64
CA ASP A 28 -11.98 -14.92 6.38
C ASP A 28 -12.92 -14.49 7.50
N ARG A 29 -12.56 -14.76 8.75
CA ARG A 29 -13.38 -14.36 9.90
C ARG A 29 -13.53 -12.85 10.03
N LEU A 30 -12.47 -12.09 9.76
CA LEU A 30 -12.52 -10.62 9.79
C LEU A 30 -13.46 -10.07 8.70
N ARG A 31 -13.39 -10.65 7.49
CA ARG A 31 -14.23 -10.27 6.34
C ARG A 31 -15.71 -10.56 6.60
N GLU A 32 -16.03 -11.72 7.17
CA GLU A 32 -17.40 -12.14 7.49
C GLU A 32 -17.98 -11.38 8.69
N ALA A 33 -17.16 -11.07 9.68
CA ALA A 33 -17.59 -10.29 10.85
C ALA A 33 -17.76 -8.79 10.54
N GLY A 34 -17.34 -8.33 9.35
CA GLY A 34 -17.35 -6.93 8.98
C GLY A 34 -16.41 -6.07 9.83
N VAL A 35 -15.27 -6.63 10.26
CA VAL A 35 -14.27 -5.90 11.03
C VAL A 35 -13.56 -4.92 10.11
N GLY A 36 -13.61 -3.63 10.43
CA GLY A 36 -12.90 -2.63 9.65
C GLY A 36 -11.37 -2.77 9.75
N LEU A 37 -10.70 -2.65 8.62
CA LEU A 37 -9.25 -2.85 8.48
C LEU A 37 -8.58 -1.57 7.98
N VAL A 38 -7.44 -1.23 8.58
CA VAL A 38 -6.58 -0.13 8.13
C VAL A 38 -5.19 -0.70 7.89
N PHE A 39 -4.72 -0.63 6.65
CA PHE A 39 -3.37 -1.01 6.25
C PHE A 39 -2.58 0.23 5.89
N MET A 40 -1.30 0.25 6.22
CA MET A 40 -0.45 1.41 6.00
C MET A 40 0.88 0.99 5.39
N HIS A 41 1.36 1.82 4.47
CA HIS A 41 2.75 1.83 4.00
C HIS A 41 3.23 0.43 3.58
N HIS A 42 4.29 -0.10 4.23
CA HIS A 42 4.85 -1.42 3.96
C HIS A 42 3.88 -2.59 4.10
N ALA A 43 2.71 -2.42 4.71
CA ALA A 43 1.73 -3.50 4.83
C ALA A 43 1.37 -4.13 3.47
N VAL A 44 1.37 -3.35 2.38
CA VAL A 44 1.12 -3.81 1.00
C VAL A 44 2.16 -4.81 0.47
N ALA A 45 3.30 -4.98 1.15
CA ALA A 45 4.32 -5.97 0.83
C ALA A 45 4.13 -7.31 1.58
N SER A 46 3.10 -7.44 2.41
CA SER A 46 2.91 -8.63 3.24
C SER A 46 2.42 -9.83 2.43
N TRP A 47 2.76 -11.03 2.90
CA TRP A 47 2.36 -12.32 2.30
C TRP A 47 2.55 -12.40 0.77
N PRO A 48 3.76 -12.08 0.25
CA PRO A 48 4.02 -12.04 -1.19
C PRO A 48 3.85 -13.39 -1.90
N ALA A 49 3.90 -14.51 -1.17
CA ALA A 49 3.62 -15.84 -1.74
C ALA A 49 2.10 -16.09 -1.96
N TRP A 50 1.22 -15.27 -1.37
CA TRP A 50 -0.23 -15.45 -1.45
C TRP A 50 -0.92 -14.25 -2.10
N ASP A 51 -1.33 -14.40 -3.36
CA ASP A 51 -2.07 -13.38 -4.14
C ASP A 51 -3.31 -12.83 -3.42
N GLY A 52 -3.97 -13.65 -2.60
CA GLY A 52 -5.16 -13.21 -1.86
C GLY A 52 -4.90 -12.05 -0.89
N PHE A 53 -3.66 -11.84 -0.43
CA PHE A 53 -3.36 -10.64 0.36
C PHE A 53 -3.28 -9.37 -0.50
N ALA A 54 -2.75 -9.47 -1.73
CA ALA A 54 -2.75 -8.36 -2.66
C ALA A 54 -4.18 -8.01 -3.10
N ASP A 55 -5.01 -9.03 -3.32
CA ASP A 55 -6.44 -8.85 -3.63
C ASP A 55 -7.19 -8.15 -2.50
N LEU A 56 -6.88 -8.51 -1.25
CA LEU A 56 -7.43 -7.89 -0.05
C LEU A 56 -7.06 -6.40 0.02
N VAL A 57 -5.76 -6.07 -0.10
CA VAL A 57 -5.27 -4.69 0.09
C VAL A 57 -5.56 -3.80 -1.13
N GLY A 58 -5.63 -4.37 -2.34
CA GLY A 58 -5.82 -3.64 -3.59
C GLY A 58 -4.52 -3.34 -4.34
N GLY A 59 -3.45 -4.08 -4.08
CA GLY A 59 -2.14 -3.91 -4.71
C GLY A 59 -1.05 -4.73 -4.04
N ARG A 60 0.17 -4.66 -4.56
CA ARG A 60 1.34 -5.36 -3.99
C ARG A 60 2.62 -4.59 -4.22
N PHE A 61 3.43 -4.47 -3.18
CA PHE A 61 4.85 -4.10 -3.34
C PHE A 61 5.71 -5.36 -3.42
N HIS A 62 6.54 -5.43 -4.46
CA HIS A 62 7.42 -6.56 -4.74
C HIS A 62 8.85 -6.26 -4.29
N TYR A 63 9.36 -7.03 -3.33
CA TYR A 63 10.80 -6.97 -2.98
C TYR A 63 11.68 -7.75 -3.96
N GLN A 64 11.10 -8.66 -4.73
CA GLN A 64 11.74 -9.43 -5.79
C GLN A 64 10.79 -9.58 -6.98
N PRO A 65 11.30 -9.81 -8.20
CA PRO A 65 10.45 -10.15 -9.34
C PRO A 65 9.54 -11.33 -9.04
N ALA A 66 8.26 -11.22 -9.36
CA ALA A 66 7.27 -12.26 -9.08
C ALA A 66 6.10 -12.19 -10.06
N THR A 67 5.28 -13.23 -10.05
CA THR A 67 4.00 -13.23 -10.76
C THR A 67 2.90 -12.77 -9.81
N LEU A 68 1.99 -11.92 -10.29
CA LEU A 68 0.78 -11.50 -9.60
C LEU A 68 -0.37 -11.55 -10.60
N ARG A 69 -1.42 -12.34 -10.31
CA ARG A 69 -2.58 -12.51 -11.21
C ARG A 69 -2.18 -12.88 -12.65
N GLY A 70 -1.17 -13.72 -12.80
CA GLY A 70 -0.67 -14.18 -14.11
C GLY A 70 0.19 -13.16 -14.87
N VAL A 71 0.41 -11.96 -14.32
CA VAL A 71 1.31 -10.95 -14.88
C VAL A 71 2.67 -11.05 -14.21
N HIS A 72 3.74 -11.10 -14.99
CA HIS A 72 5.10 -11.06 -14.47
C HIS A 72 5.52 -9.61 -14.22
N TYR A 73 5.86 -9.31 -12.96
CA TYR A 73 6.37 -8.01 -12.55
C TYR A 73 7.86 -8.09 -12.21
N PRO A 74 8.64 -7.05 -12.52
CA PRO A 74 9.91 -6.82 -11.84
C PRO A 74 9.65 -6.52 -10.34
N ASP A 75 10.71 -6.38 -9.55
CA ASP A 75 10.58 -5.84 -8.21
C ASP A 75 10.09 -4.38 -8.27
N SER A 76 9.38 -3.96 -7.23
CA SER A 76 8.82 -2.61 -7.12
C SER A 76 9.91 -1.56 -6.86
N GLY A 77 9.59 -0.34 -7.26
CA GLY A 77 10.45 0.82 -7.05
C GLY A 77 10.11 1.58 -5.79
N TYR A 78 11.12 2.20 -5.17
CA TYR A 78 10.95 3.16 -4.08
C TYR A 78 11.80 4.41 -4.31
N VAL A 79 11.41 5.52 -3.68
CA VAL A 79 12.25 6.72 -3.55
C VAL A 79 11.99 7.37 -2.20
N PHE A 80 13.03 7.56 -1.40
CA PHE A 80 12.95 8.11 -0.04
C PHE A 80 12.98 9.63 -0.02
N ASP A 81 12.47 10.19 1.07
CA ASP A 81 12.63 11.60 1.47
C ASP A 81 12.20 12.60 0.38
N VAL A 82 11.11 12.30 -0.32
CA VAL A 82 10.57 13.16 -1.39
C VAL A 82 9.47 14.04 -0.82
N GLU A 83 9.63 15.36 -0.90
CA GLU A 83 8.51 16.28 -0.76
C GLU A 83 7.61 16.17 -2.01
N HIS A 84 6.33 15.92 -1.79
CA HIS A 84 5.35 15.80 -2.85
C HIS A 84 4.01 16.36 -2.42
N THR A 85 3.21 16.76 -3.41
CA THR A 85 1.84 17.22 -3.20
C THR A 85 0.84 16.09 -3.45
N ILE A 86 -0.10 15.94 -2.54
CA ILE A 86 -1.20 14.98 -2.57
C ILE A 86 -2.50 15.74 -2.82
N ASP A 87 -3.21 15.36 -3.88
CA ASP A 87 -4.56 15.81 -4.19
C ASP A 87 -5.59 14.93 -3.46
N VAL A 88 -6.58 15.56 -2.82
CA VAL A 88 -7.73 14.89 -2.21
C VAL A 88 -8.82 14.76 -3.28
N VAL A 89 -9.02 13.55 -3.81
CA VAL A 89 -9.91 13.32 -4.95
C VAL A 89 -11.34 12.96 -4.56
N ASP A 90 -11.56 12.53 -3.31
CA ASP A 90 -12.89 12.40 -2.71
C ASP A 90 -12.94 13.15 -1.36
N PRO A 91 -13.15 14.48 -1.38
CA PRO A 91 -13.19 15.28 -0.16
C PRO A 91 -14.43 15.00 0.71
N THR A 92 -15.42 14.27 0.20
CA THR A 92 -16.65 13.95 0.95
C THR A 92 -16.49 12.70 1.82
N HIS A 93 -15.48 11.88 1.56
CA HIS A 93 -15.23 10.68 2.33
C HIS A 93 -14.79 11.01 3.77
N PRO A 94 -15.28 10.31 4.82
CA PRO A 94 -14.92 10.61 6.21
C PRO A 94 -13.42 10.58 6.50
N ILE A 95 -12.64 9.77 5.78
CA ILE A 95 -11.17 9.74 5.91
C ILE A 95 -10.54 11.09 5.54
N CYS A 96 -11.13 11.80 4.58
CA CYS A 96 -10.66 13.07 4.05
C CYS A 96 -11.19 14.28 4.84
N GLU A 97 -12.01 14.06 5.88
CA GLU A 97 -12.61 15.14 6.66
C GLU A 97 -11.56 16.08 7.26
N GLY A 98 -11.71 17.38 6.97
CA GLY A 98 -10.85 18.43 7.47
C GLY A 98 -9.52 18.60 6.73
N LEU A 99 -9.29 17.87 5.63
CA LEU A 99 -8.18 18.16 4.72
C LEU A 99 -8.57 19.29 3.76
N GLY A 100 -7.57 20.02 3.24
CA GLY A 100 -7.78 20.88 2.08
C GLY A 100 -7.84 20.07 0.79
N ASP A 101 -8.11 20.72 -0.34
CA ASP A 101 -8.14 20.08 -1.68
C ASP A 101 -6.82 19.40 -2.03
N SER A 102 -5.71 19.87 -1.45
CA SER A 102 -4.41 19.23 -1.51
C SER A 102 -3.56 19.59 -0.29
N PHE A 103 -2.53 18.81 -0.02
CA PHE A 103 -1.50 19.08 0.99
C PHE A 103 -0.15 18.52 0.52
N SER A 104 0.94 19.03 1.07
CA SER A 104 2.29 18.50 0.80
C SER A 104 2.86 17.85 2.06
N LEU A 105 3.60 16.76 1.88
CA LEU A 105 4.40 16.13 2.93
C LEU A 105 5.68 15.53 2.33
N THR A 106 6.63 15.14 3.17
CA THR A 106 7.84 14.42 2.79
C THR A 106 7.74 12.98 3.23
N ASP A 107 7.90 12.02 2.30
CA ASP A 107 7.82 10.59 2.61
C ASP A 107 8.53 9.71 1.56
N GLU A 108 8.44 8.38 1.73
CA GLU A 108 8.80 7.39 0.71
C GLU A 108 7.65 7.18 -0.29
N LEU A 109 7.96 7.14 -1.58
CA LEU A 109 6.98 6.88 -2.66
C LEU A 109 7.26 5.56 -3.38
N TYR A 110 6.18 4.88 -3.78
CA TYR A 110 6.25 3.59 -4.46
C TYR A 110 5.93 3.63 -5.95
N CYS A 111 6.64 2.80 -6.70
CA CYS A 111 6.29 2.35 -8.04
C CYS A 111 5.95 0.86 -7.95
N SER A 112 4.67 0.54 -7.81
CA SER A 112 4.19 -0.82 -7.59
C SER A 112 2.81 -1.03 -8.21
N PRO A 113 2.39 -2.27 -8.50
CA PRO A 113 1.04 -2.54 -8.98
C PRO A 113 -0.04 -2.20 -7.94
N VAL A 114 -1.04 -1.44 -8.39
CA VAL A 114 -2.29 -1.13 -7.69
C VAL A 114 -3.44 -1.52 -8.59
N PHE A 115 -4.47 -2.16 -8.03
CA PHE A 115 -5.67 -2.60 -8.76
C PHE A 115 -6.67 -1.45 -8.82
N GLU A 116 -6.34 -0.39 -9.58
CA GLU A 116 -7.11 0.86 -9.61
C GLU A 116 -8.59 0.69 -10.00
N ASP A 117 -8.91 -0.35 -10.77
CA ASP A 117 -10.27 -0.71 -11.18
C ASP A 117 -11.09 -1.40 -10.07
N GLU A 118 -10.45 -1.80 -8.97
CA GLU A 118 -11.10 -2.50 -7.86
C GLU A 118 -10.99 -1.77 -6.51
N VAL A 119 -10.54 -0.53 -6.50
CA VAL A 119 -10.43 0.32 -5.31
C VAL A 119 -11.14 1.65 -5.53
N ILE A 120 -11.54 2.32 -4.46
CA ILE A 120 -12.12 3.65 -4.51
C ILE A 120 -11.04 4.67 -4.13
N PRO A 121 -10.60 5.53 -5.07
CA PRO A 121 -9.58 6.52 -4.82
C PRO A 121 -9.98 7.56 -3.77
N LEU A 122 -9.08 7.86 -2.83
CA LEU A 122 -9.24 8.99 -1.92
C LEU A 122 -8.20 10.09 -2.15
N MET A 123 -6.95 9.69 -2.44
CA MET A 123 -5.84 10.62 -2.56
C MET A 123 -4.85 10.19 -3.64
N ARG A 124 -4.37 11.16 -4.44
CA ARG A 124 -3.39 10.92 -5.50
C ARG A 124 -2.18 11.83 -5.36
N THR A 125 -0.98 11.32 -5.58
CA THR A 125 0.24 12.13 -5.63
C THR A 125 0.38 12.82 -6.99
N ARG A 126 0.92 14.05 -6.98
CA ARG A 126 1.40 14.76 -8.18
C ARG A 126 2.81 14.36 -8.59
N PHE A 127 3.48 13.52 -7.80
CA PHE A 127 4.78 12.98 -8.17
C PHE A 127 4.64 12.18 -9.48
N PRO A 128 5.55 12.35 -10.46
CA PRO A 128 5.51 11.67 -11.75
C PRO A 128 5.89 10.17 -11.61
N VAL A 129 4.95 9.38 -11.09
CA VAL A 129 5.09 7.93 -10.87
C VAL A 129 5.12 7.10 -12.16
N ASP A 130 4.75 7.72 -13.29
CA ASP A 130 4.76 7.14 -14.63
C ASP A 130 6.19 7.03 -15.20
N ASP A 131 7.14 7.78 -14.66
CA ASP A 131 8.56 7.69 -15.01
C ASP A 131 9.32 6.80 -14.02
N PRO A 132 9.51 5.49 -14.30
CA PRO A 132 10.16 4.56 -13.39
C PRO A 132 11.62 4.92 -13.10
N ARG A 133 12.28 5.76 -13.91
CA ARG A 133 13.67 6.20 -13.68
C ARG A 133 13.83 7.05 -12.41
N ARG A 134 12.72 7.53 -11.85
CA ARG A 134 12.68 8.29 -10.60
C ARG A 134 12.70 7.42 -9.35
N PHE A 135 12.62 6.10 -9.53
CA PHE A 135 12.63 5.13 -8.45
C PHE A 135 13.89 4.27 -8.51
N TYR A 136 14.16 3.62 -7.39
CA TYR A 136 15.23 2.65 -7.20
C TYR A 136 14.65 1.26 -6.97
N SER A 137 15.35 0.23 -7.45
CA SER A 137 14.95 -1.17 -7.35
C SER A 137 15.00 -1.66 -5.89
N ALA A 138 13.89 -2.24 -5.42
CA ALA A 138 13.82 -2.90 -4.13
C ALA A 138 14.73 -4.14 -4.05
N ASP A 139 14.78 -4.98 -5.10
CA ASP A 139 15.64 -6.18 -5.13
C ASP A 139 17.13 -5.79 -5.06
N GLN A 140 17.54 -4.75 -5.78
CA GLN A 140 18.91 -4.23 -5.68
C GLN A 140 19.22 -3.70 -4.28
N ALA A 141 18.27 -3.00 -3.65
CA ALA A 141 18.44 -2.46 -2.31
C ALA A 141 18.65 -3.57 -1.27
N ILE A 142 17.83 -4.61 -1.29
CA ILE A 142 17.93 -5.73 -0.34
C ILE A 142 19.15 -6.63 -0.61
N ARG A 143 19.77 -6.50 -1.79
CA ARG A 143 21.08 -7.08 -2.14
C ARG A 143 22.26 -6.14 -1.84
N GLY A 144 22.02 -5.03 -1.13
CA GLY A 144 23.07 -4.10 -0.68
C GLY A 144 23.43 -3.00 -1.66
N ARG A 145 22.78 -2.92 -2.83
CA ARG A 145 22.92 -1.81 -3.79
C ARG A 145 21.77 -0.83 -3.62
N ARG A 146 21.73 -0.16 -2.47
CA ARG A 146 20.70 0.83 -2.14
C ARG A 146 20.73 2.00 -3.15
N ASN A 147 19.56 2.55 -3.46
CA ASN A 147 19.40 3.69 -4.37
C ASN A 147 20.01 3.45 -5.76
N SER A 148 19.88 2.22 -6.27
CA SER A 148 20.29 1.85 -7.63
C SER A 148 19.07 1.41 -8.44
N ASN A 149 19.04 1.82 -9.69
CA ASN A 149 18.12 1.34 -10.73
C ASN A 149 18.89 0.89 -11.99
N GLU A 150 20.18 0.58 -11.85
CA GLU A 150 21.01 0.13 -12.96
C GLU A 150 20.43 -1.14 -13.59
N GLY A 151 20.06 -1.08 -14.87
CA GLY A 151 19.45 -2.20 -15.59
C GLY A 151 18.03 -2.57 -15.11
N TRP A 152 17.44 -1.81 -14.19
CA TRP A 152 16.09 -2.02 -13.73
C TRP A 152 15.09 -1.21 -14.56
N THR A 153 13.97 -1.82 -14.90
CA THR A 153 12.84 -1.19 -15.56
C THR A 153 11.57 -1.67 -14.91
N HIS A 154 10.53 -0.84 -14.92
CA HIS A 154 9.25 -1.16 -14.34
C HIS A 154 8.13 -0.56 -15.20
N PRO A 155 6.95 -1.20 -15.30
CA PRO A 155 5.74 -0.54 -15.82
C PRO A 155 5.46 0.78 -15.10
N ALA A 156 4.62 1.65 -15.67
CA ALA A 156 4.20 2.86 -14.97
C ALA A 156 3.55 2.52 -13.62
N GLY A 157 3.93 3.25 -12.56
CA GLY A 157 3.31 3.11 -11.24
C GLY A 157 1.93 3.78 -11.19
N SER A 158 1.14 3.42 -10.18
CA SER A 158 -0.08 4.14 -9.85
C SER A 158 0.24 5.37 -9.02
N ASN A 159 -0.43 6.50 -9.27
CA ASN A 159 -0.29 7.69 -8.44
C ASN A 159 -1.25 7.68 -7.23
N LEU A 160 -1.94 6.56 -7.00
CA LEU A 160 -2.85 6.41 -5.88
C LEU A 160 -2.08 6.21 -4.58
N VAL A 161 -2.31 7.08 -3.60
CA VAL A 161 -1.58 7.06 -2.31
C VAL A 161 -2.50 6.85 -1.11
N ALA A 162 -3.82 6.89 -1.31
CA ALA A 162 -4.79 6.39 -0.34
C ALA A 162 -6.08 5.96 -1.04
N TRP A 163 -6.66 4.85 -0.58
CA TRP A 163 -7.91 4.31 -1.13
C TRP A 163 -8.69 3.51 -0.10
N VAL A 164 -9.95 3.25 -0.43
CA VAL A 164 -10.79 2.29 0.30
C VAL A 164 -11.25 1.16 -0.61
N LYS A 165 -11.55 0.00 -0.02
CA LYS A 165 -12.05 -1.18 -0.72
C LYS A 165 -12.99 -1.95 0.20
N ARG A 166 -13.88 -2.75 -0.39
CA ARG A 166 -14.65 -3.76 0.33
C ARG A 166 -13.92 -5.09 0.27
N PHE A 167 -13.78 -5.74 1.42
CA PHE A 167 -13.28 -7.11 1.52
C PHE A 167 -14.36 -7.96 2.18
N GLY A 168 -15.25 -8.55 1.38
CA GLY A 168 -16.51 -9.08 1.92
C GLY A 168 -17.28 -7.96 2.63
N ASP A 169 -17.73 -8.23 3.86
CA ASP A 169 -18.45 -7.25 4.68
C ASP A 169 -17.51 -6.28 5.42
N ALA A 170 -16.18 -6.45 5.30
CA ALA A 170 -15.21 -5.59 5.97
C ALA A 170 -14.90 -4.34 5.15
N PRO A 171 -15.05 -3.13 5.73
CA PRO A 171 -14.50 -1.92 5.15
C PRO A 171 -12.98 -1.89 5.32
N LEU A 172 -12.26 -1.58 4.25
CA LEU A 172 -10.80 -1.50 4.25
C LEU A 172 -10.33 -0.13 3.78
N ALA A 173 -9.38 0.45 4.50
CA ALA A 173 -8.60 1.60 4.06
C ALA A 173 -7.13 1.22 3.90
N TYR A 174 -6.50 1.72 2.84
CA TYR A 174 -5.05 1.70 2.68
C TYR A 174 -4.52 3.12 2.53
N ILE A 175 -3.39 3.40 3.20
CA ILE A 175 -2.67 4.68 3.15
C ILE A 175 -1.21 4.35 2.83
N GLN A 176 -0.70 4.80 1.68
CA GLN A 176 0.67 4.51 1.25
C GLN A 176 1.69 5.24 2.12
N PHE A 177 1.43 6.50 2.43
CA PHE A 177 2.40 7.33 3.13
C PHE A 177 2.50 6.98 4.62
N GLY A 178 3.69 7.13 5.20
CA GLY A 178 3.98 6.80 6.60
C GLY A 178 5.29 6.02 6.82
N ASP A 179 6.35 6.29 6.04
CA ASP A 179 7.66 5.65 6.19
C ASP A 179 8.38 6.10 7.47
N GLY A 180 8.54 7.42 7.61
CA GLY A 180 9.54 7.98 8.51
C GLY A 180 8.99 8.97 9.54
N PRO A 181 9.79 9.32 10.57
CA PRO A 181 9.38 10.24 11.62
C PRO A 181 9.05 11.65 11.13
N VAL A 182 9.48 12.04 9.92
CA VAL A 182 9.09 13.30 9.29
C VAL A 182 7.59 13.28 8.98
N THR A 183 7.11 12.23 8.32
CA THR A 183 5.70 11.99 7.99
C THR A 183 4.83 11.93 9.23
N TYR A 184 5.26 11.23 10.30
CA TYR A 184 4.51 11.15 11.56
C TYR A 184 4.34 12.48 12.31
N ARG A 185 5.17 13.49 12.01
CA ARG A 185 5.01 14.84 12.58
C ARG A 185 4.00 15.70 11.81
N ASP A 186 3.66 15.31 10.59
CA ASP A 186 2.74 16.07 9.75
C ASP A 186 1.29 16.01 10.28
N ASP A 187 0.63 17.17 10.33
CA ASP A 187 -0.72 17.29 10.86
C ASP A 187 -1.77 16.63 9.97
N ASN A 188 -1.58 16.69 8.65
CA ASN A 188 -2.49 16.07 7.69
C ASN A 188 -2.37 14.56 7.76
N PHE A 189 -1.15 14.02 7.77
CA PHE A 189 -0.96 12.57 7.94
C PHE A 189 -1.60 12.05 9.23
N ARG A 190 -1.36 12.69 10.37
CA ARG A 190 -1.99 12.29 11.65
C ARG A 190 -3.52 12.36 11.59
N ARG A 191 -4.07 13.35 10.86
CA ARG A 191 -5.52 13.45 10.62
C ARG A 191 -6.04 12.31 9.77
N VAL A 192 -5.37 11.98 8.66
CA VAL A 192 -5.74 10.85 7.78
C VAL A 192 -5.77 9.53 8.56
N VAL A 193 -4.71 9.23 9.32
CA VAL A 193 -4.64 7.99 10.11
C VAL A 193 -5.75 7.95 11.16
N ARG A 194 -5.96 9.05 11.91
CA ARG A 194 -7.05 9.13 12.89
C ARG A 194 -8.40 8.89 12.23
N ASN A 195 -8.68 9.56 11.11
CA ASN A 195 -9.97 9.46 10.43
C ASN A 195 -10.17 8.06 9.84
N ALA A 196 -9.13 7.42 9.29
CA ALA A 196 -9.18 6.05 8.80
C ALA A 196 -9.55 5.05 9.90
N VAL A 197 -8.93 5.17 11.09
CA VAL A 197 -9.27 4.32 12.25
C VAL A 197 -10.71 4.55 12.71
N LEU A 198 -11.14 5.81 12.82
CA LEU A 198 -12.52 6.14 13.23
C LEU A 198 -13.55 5.65 12.22
N TRP A 199 -13.29 5.84 10.93
CA TRP A 199 -14.15 5.36 9.86
C TRP A 199 -14.23 3.83 9.88
N ALA A 200 -13.11 3.11 9.91
CA ALA A 200 -13.09 1.66 9.94
C ALA A 200 -13.82 1.07 11.17
N ALA A 201 -13.79 1.77 12.31
CA ALA A 201 -14.51 1.35 13.51
C ALA A 201 -16.03 1.66 13.48
N SER A 202 -16.49 2.52 12.57
CA SER A 202 -17.86 3.02 12.54
C SER A 202 -18.87 2.00 12.02
N SER A 203 -20.14 2.15 12.42
CA SER A 203 -21.25 1.40 11.79
C SER A 203 -21.44 1.83 10.34
N GLN A 204 -21.26 3.12 10.04
CA GLN A 204 -21.38 3.66 8.69
C GLN A 204 -20.48 2.94 7.69
N ALA A 205 -19.21 2.68 8.05
CA ALA A 205 -18.29 1.96 7.17
C ALA A 205 -18.70 0.49 7.00
N ARG A 206 -19.16 -0.17 8.06
CA ARG A 206 -19.66 -1.56 7.99
C ARG A 206 -20.90 -1.66 7.10
N ASP A 207 -21.83 -0.73 7.25
CA ASP A 207 -23.04 -0.68 6.43
C ASP A 207 -22.69 -0.36 4.97
N TRP A 208 -21.73 0.53 4.73
CA TRP A 208 -21.20 0.81 3.38
C TRP A 208 -20.57 -0.42 2.72
N ALA A 209 -19.87 -1.26 3.48
CA ALA A 209 -19.25 -2.49 2.96
C ALA A 209 -20.29 -3.57 2.64
N ARG A 210 -21.34 -3.72 3.47
CA ARG A 210 -22.40 -4.73 3.25
C ARG A 210 -23.35 -4.42 2.11
N ASN A 211 -23.52 -3.14 1.76
CA ASN A 211 -24.59 -2.68 0.88
C ASN A 211 -24.18 -2.41 -0.57
N GLY A 212 -22.95 -2.73 -1.00
CA GLY A 212 -22.54 -2.49 -2.38
C GLY A 212 -21.66 -3.56 -2.96
#